data_AF-A0AA39MLC8-F1
#
_entry.id   AF-A0AA39MLC8-F1
#
_cell.length_a   1.000
_cell.length_b   1.000
_cell.length_c   1.000
_cell.angle_alpha   90.00
_cell.angle_beta   90.00
_cell.angle_gamma   90.00
#
_symmetry.space_group_name_H-M   'P 1'
#
loop_
_entity.id
_entity.type
_entity.pdbx_description
1 polymer ?
#
loop_
_entity_poly.entity_id
_entity_poly.type
_entity_poly.pdbx_seq_one_letter_code
_entity_poly.pdbx_strand_id
1 'polypeptide(L)' 'RASSAYSALVQLYARSDQLDTTYARFRRFGNVSPMCISGCDALETVHHVFVSCPVYRSFRQHATQTLITETSRILDSAEV' A
#
# COMPACT_ATOMS: atom_id res chain seq x y z
N ARG A 1 5.28 -8.13 17.21
CA ARG A 1 3.81 -8.23 17.01
C ARG A 1 3.18 -6.92 16.48
N ALA A 2 3.90 -6.18 15.61
CA ALA A 2 3.44 -4.91 15.01
C ALA A 2 3.07 -5.03 13.52
N SER A 3 3.52 -6.10 12.84
CA SER A 3 3.23 -6.36 11.42
C SER A 3 1.74 -6.61 11.16
N SER A 4 1.03 -7.26 12.10
CA SER A 4 -0.41 -7.51 12.01
C SER A 4 -1.26 -6.24 12.06
N ALA A 5 -0.85 -5.21 12.79
CA ALA A 5 -1.63 -3.97 12.90
C ALA A 5 -1.47 -3.09 11.65
N TYR A 6 -0.25 -3.01 11.10
CA TYR A 6 0.02 -2.25 9.89
C TYR A 6 -0.66 -2.88 8.65
N SER A 7 -0.55 -4.20 8.49
CA SER A 7 -1.21 -4.90 7.40
C SER A 7 -2.73 -4.86 7.52
N ALA A 8 -3.27 -4.99 8.73
CA ALA A 8 -4.70 -4.85 8.98
C ALA A 8 -5.20 -3.44 8.63
N LEU A 9 -4.48 -2.37 8.99
CA LEU A 9 -4.85 -1.00 8.66
C LEU A 9 -4.83 -0.76 7.14
N VAL A 10 -3.79 -1.18 6.43
CA VAL A 10 -3.72 -1.06 4.96
C VAL A 10 -4.88 -1.83 4.32
N GLN A 11 -5.17 -3.04 4.80
CA GLN A 11 -6.31 -3.82 4.33
C GLN A 11 -7.66 -3.17 4.66
N LEU A 12 -7.80 -2.54 5.83
CA LEU A 12 -9.02 -1.85 6.23
C LEU A 12 -9.25 -0.62 5.35
N TYR A 13 -8.22 0.20 5.15
CA TYR A 13 -8.31 1.39 4.29
C TYR A 13 -8.55 1.02 2.82
N ALA A 14 -7.93 -0.05 2.33
CA ALA A 14 -8.14 -0.56 0.99
C ALA A 14 -9.54 -1.15 0.80
N ARG A 15 -10.06 -1.89 1.78
CA ARG A 15 -11.40 -2.49 1.73
C ARG A 15 -12.53 -1.49 1.95
N SER A 16 -12.26 -0.41 2.68
CA SER A 16 -13.28 0.59 3.01
C SER A 16 -13.36 1.76 2.02
N ASP A 17 -12.53 1.75 0.96
CA ASP A 17 -12.36 2.89 0.05
C ASP A 17 -12.09 4.22 0.81
N GLN A 18 -11.43 4.09 1.96
CA GLN A 18 -11.21 5.21 2.91
C GLN A 18 -9.87 5.91 2.68
N LEU A 19 -9.01 5.36 1.83
CA LEU A 19 -7.82 6.07 1.38
C LEU A 19 -8.23 7.24 0.51
N ASP A 20 -7.89 8.44 0.97
CA ASP A 20 -8.21 9.71 0.32
C ASP A 20 -7.32 9.99 -0.90
N THR A 21 -7.36 9.07 -1.86
CA THR A 21 -6.65 9.14 -3.14
C THR A 21 -7.23 10.24 -4.03
N THR A 22 -6.45 10.77 -4.97
CA THR A 22 -6.97 11.77 -5.92
C THR A 22 -8.14 11.23 -6.75
N TYR A 23 -8.15 9.93 -7.08
CA TYR A 23 -9.29 9.29 -7.75
C TYR A 23 -10.56 9.27 -6.89
N ALA A 24 -10.44 8.96 -5.60
CA ALA A 24 -11.57 8.99 -4.67
C ALA A 24 -12.13 10.42 -4.51
N ARG A 25 -11.25 11.44 -4.41
CA ARG A 25 -11.66 12.85 -4.36
C ARG A 25 -12.34 13.30 -5.65
N PHE A 26 -11.79 12.91 -6.81
CA PHE A 26 -12.40 13.19 -8.11
C PHE A 26 -13.81 12.58 -8.21
N ARG A 27 -13.98 11.32 -7.81
CA ARG A 27 -15.28 10.64 -7.78
C ARG A 27 -16.31 11.35 -6.87
N ARG A 28 -15.86 11.96 -5.77
CA ARG A 28 -16.73 12.65 -4.80
C ARG A 28 -17.09 14.07 -5.19
N PHE A 29 -16.12 14.84 -5.69
CA PHE A 29 -16.27 16.29 -5.88
C PHE A 29 -16.17 16.75 -7.34
N GLY A 30 -15.57 15.94 -8.23
CA GLY A 30 -15.44 16.24 -9.66
C GLY A 30 -14.53 17.42 -10.03
N ASN A 31 -13.99 18.14 -9.05
CA ASN A 31 -13.24 19.39 -9.24
C ASN A 31 -11.72 19.24 -9.08
N VAL A 32 -11.22 18.02 -8.91
CA VAL A 32 -9.79 17.71 -8.78
C VAL A 32 -9.35 16.74 -9.85
N SER A 33 -8.09 16.80 -10.29
CA SER A 33 -7.55 15.80 -11.21
C SER A 33 -7.51 14.41 -10.56
N PRO A 34 -7.91 13.33 -11.25
CA PRO A 34 -7.82 11.97 -10.73
C PRO A 34 -6.42 11.34 -10.91
N MET A 35 -5.48 12.09 -11.47
CA MET A 35 -4.12 11.61 -11.76
C MET A 35 -3.29 11.45 -10.50
N CYS A 36 -2.32 10.54 -10.53
CA CYS A 36 -1.35 10.35 -9.47
C CYS A 36 -0.66 11.66 -9.08
N ILE A 37 -0.73 12.03 -7.80
CA ILE A 37 -0.09 13.22 -7.24
C ILE A 37 1.43 13.15 -7.34
N SER A 38 1.98 11.94 -7.46
CA SER A 38 3.41 11.70 -7.65
C SER A 38 3.86 11.81 -9.12
N GLY A 39 2.98 12.26 -10.02
CA GLY A 39 3.32 12.55 -11.42
C GLY A 39 3.36 11.31 -12.34
N CYS A 40 2.73 10.21 -11.95
CA CYS A 40 2.58 9.06 -12.84
C CYS A 40 1.53 9.33 -13.92
N ASP A 41 1.73 8.77 -15.11
CA ASP A 41 0.69 8.71 -16.15
C ASP A 41 -0.31 7.58 -15.85
N ALA A 42 -1.00 7.72 -14.71
CA ALA A 42 -1.99 6.77 -14.22
C ALA A 42 -2.93 7.47 -13.22
N LEU A 43 -4.15 6.93 -13.08
CA LEU A 43 -5.09 7.33 -12.03
C LEU A 43 -4.53 6.96 -10.66
N GLU A 44 -4.68 7.85 -9.68
CA GLU A 44 -4.31 7.52 -8.30
C GLU A 44 -5.39 6.66 -7.65
N THR A 45 -5.38 5.37 -7.95
CA THR A 45 -6.19 4.40 -7.22
C THR A 45 -5.41 3.85 -6.03
N VAL A 46 -6.10 3.24 -5.07
CA VAL A 46 -5.44 2.46 -4.00
C VAL A 46 -4.50 1.41 -4.59
N HIS A 47 -4.95 0.69 -5.64
CA HIS A 47 -4.12 -0.29 -6.32
C HIS A 47 -2.87 0.35 -6.92
N HIS A 48 -3.00 1.52 -7.57
CA HIS A 48 -1.85 2.25 -8.07
C HIS A 48 -0.86 2.55 -6.94
N VAL A 49 -1.29 3.21 -5.85
CA VAL A 49 -0.39 3.59 -4.74
C VAL A 49 0.34 2.38 -4.13
N PHE A 50 -0.39 1.31 -3.81
CA PHE A 50 0.14 0.18 -3.05
C PHE A 50 0.73 -0.96 -3.89
N VAL A 51 0.52 -0.98 -5.21
CA VAL A 51 0.97 -2.12 -6.06
C VAL A 51 1.81 -1.64 -7.22
N SER A 52 1.33 -0.66 -7.99
CA SER A 52 1.91 -0.34 -9.30
C SER A 52 2.82 0.90 -9.29
N CYS A 53 2.59 1.85 -8.39
CA CYS A 53 3.22 3.16 -8.41
C CYS A 53 4.75 3.03 -8.30
N PRO A 54 5.52 3.56 -9.26
CA PRO A 54 6.97 3.45 -9.26
C PRO A 54 7.62 4.22 -8.10
N VAL A 55 7.03 5.35 -7.70
CA VAL A 55 7.54 6.18 -6.60
C VAL A 55 7.58 5.40 -5.27
N TYR A 56 6.58 4.55 -5.03
CA TYR A 56 6.51 3.73 -3.83
C TYR A 56 7.19 2.35 -3.95
N ARG A 57 7.88 2.07 -5.07
CA ARG A 57 8.51 0.75 -5.30
C ARG A 57 9.51 0.38 -4.20
N SER A 58 10.38 1.32 -3.81
CA SER A 58 11.40 1.09 -2.79
C SER A 58 10.80 0.73 -1.44
N PHE A 59 9.71 1.40 -1.04
CA PHE A 59 8.96 1.08 0.18
C PHE A 59 8.41 -0.34 0.14
N ARG A 60 7.84 -0.77 -0.99
CA ARG A 60 7.34 -2.14 -1.16
C ARG A 60 8.47 -3.16 -1.06
N GLN A 61 9.58 -2.92 -1.74
CA GLN A 61 10.76 -3.79 -1.68
C GLN A 61 11.29 -3.92 -0.24
N HIS A 62 11.43 -2.80 0.47
CA HIS A 62 11.87 -2.80 1.86
C HIS A 62 10.89 -3.59 2.76
N ALA A 63 9.59 -3.33 2.65
CA ALA A 63 8.58 -4.04 3.43
C ALA A 63 8.59 -5.56 3.12
N THR A 64 8.68 -5.95 1.85
CA THR A 64 8.83 -7.35 1.43
C THR A 64 10.07 -7.99 2.06
N GLN A 65 11.22 -7.31 2.02
CA GLN A 65 12.44 -7.83 2.62
C GLN A 65 12.31 -7.99 4.14
N THR A 66 11.71 -7.01 4.84
CA THR A 66 11.44 -7.12 6.28
C THR A 66 10.54 -8.32 6.59
N LEU A 67 9.46 -8.50 5.83
CA LEU A 67 8.55 -9.63 6.00
C LEU A 67 9.26 -10.97 5.79
N ILE A 68 10.04 -11.11 4.72
CA ILE A 68 10.83 -12.33 4.47
C ILE A 68 11.74 -12.61 5.66
N THR A 69 12.56 -11.65 6.08
CA THR A 69 13.49 -11.81 7.19
C THR A 69 12.78 -12.22 8.50
N GLU A 70 11.66 -11.58 8.83
CA GLU A 70 10.90 -11.92 10.03
C GLU A 70 10.27 -13.31 9.93
N THR A 71 9.65 -13.65 8.79
CA THR A 71 9.01 -14.95 8.60
C THR A 71 10.01 -16.10 8.59
N SER A 72 11.17 -15.94 7.94
CA SER A 72 12.25 -16.94 7.97
C SER A 72 12.72 -17.19 9.40
N ARG A 73 12.95 -16.14 10.20
CA ARG A 73 13.33 -16.30 11.62
C ARG A 73 12.30 -17.10 12.42
N ILE A 74 11.01 -16.88 12.17
CA ILE A 74 9.94 -17.61 12.86
C ILE A 74 9.94 -19.09 12.44
N LEU A 75 10.08 -19.37 11.14
CA LEU A 75 10.16 -20.74 10.63
C LEU A 75 11.37 -21.49 11.21
N ASP A 76 12.55 -20.87 11.20
CA ASP A 76 13.77 -21.44 11.77
C ASP A 76 13.60 -21.76 13.26
N SER A 77 12.88 -20.91 14.01
CA SER A 77 12.61 -21.13 15.43
C SER A 77 11.56 -22.21 15.73
N ALA A 78 10.74 -22.58 14.74
CA ALA A 78 9.69 -23.57 14.88
C ALA A 78 10.15 -24.99 14.50
N GLU A 79 11.26 -25.12 13.78
CA GLU A 79 11.88 -26.39 13.41
C GLU A 79 12.83 -26.95 14.50
N VAL A 80 13.07 -26.20 15.57
CA VAL A 80 13.87 -26.58 16.76
C VAL A 80 12.97 -27.03 17.90
#